data_AF-A0A521FJD0-F1
#
_entry.id   AF-A0A521FJD0-F1
#
_cell.length_a   1.000
_cell.length_b   1.000
_cell.length_c   1.000
_cell.angle_alpha   90.00
_cell.angle_beta   90.00
_cell.angle_gamma   90.00
#
_symmetry.space_group_name_H-M   'P 1'
#
loop_
_entity.id
_entity.type
_entity.pdbx_description
1 polymer ?
#
loop_
_entity_poly.entity_id
_entity_poly.type
_entity_poly.pdbx_seq_one_letter_code
_entity_poly.pdbx_strand_id
1 'polypeptide(L)'
;MILARRVGAVVLALATIVVWFVMAPEDRSGDISQALAEYSLNEARTQGAPQQQVVNGWVAKDLLTIIAEQQNDVAGDERLPALAGLLVLGVALHAFTSPRRGDEQTAASLGAAESESVPVLQGS
;
A
#
# COMPACT_ATOMS: atom_id res chain seq x y z
N MET A 1 14.16 -21.50 13.82
CA MET A 1 13.51 -20.76 12.71
C MET A 1 12.27 -19.94 13.13
N ILE A 2 11.46 -20.37 14.12
CA ILE A 2 10.28 -19.61 14.60
C ILE A 2 10.63 -18.22 15.16
N LEU A 3 11.75 -18.08 15.87
CA LEU A 3 12.19 -16.78 16.42
C LEU A 3 12.51 -15.79 15.30
N ALA A 4 13.25 -16.20 14.26
CA ALA A 4 13.54 -15.38 13.09
C ALA A 4 12.27 -14.93 12.36
N ARG A 5 11.26 -15.80 12.26
CA ARG A 5 9.94 -15.47 11.69
C ARG A 5 9.20 -14.40 12.49
N ARG A 6 9.21 -14.51 13.83
CA ARG A 6 8.57 -13.53 14.72
C ARG A 6 9.26 -12.18 14.67
N VAL A 7 10.59 -12.17 14.73
CA VAL A 7 11.38 -10.93 14.64
C VAL A 7 11.15 -10.25 13.28
N GLY A 8 11.22 -10.99 12.18
CA GLY A 8 10.96 -10.44 10.84
C GLY A 8 9.54 -9.87 10.68
N ALA A 9 8.52 -10.55 11.21
CA ALA A 9 7.15 -10.07 11.17
C ALA A 9 6.95 -8.77 11.99
N VAL A 10 7.58 -8.67 13.16
CA VAL A 10 7.54 -7.45 13.98
C VAL A 10 8.22 -6.28 13.26
N VAL A 11 9.38 -6.51 12.66
CA VAL A 11 10.09 -5.47 11.89
C VAL A 11 9.26 -4.98 10.71
N LEU A 12 8.62 -5.88 9.95
CA LEU A 12 7.74 -5.51 8.84
C LEU A 12 6.50 -4.75 9.32
N ALA A 13 5.89 -5.17 10.42
CA ALA A 13 4.74 -4.47 10.99
C ALA A 13 5.10 -3.03 11.39
N LEU A 14 6.26 -2.84 12.02
CA LEU A 14 6.76 -1.51 12.36
C LEU A 14 7.07 -0.68 11.10
N ALA A 15 7.72 -1.27 10.09
CA ALA A 15 8.00 -0.58 8.84
C ALA A 15 6.71 -0.10 8.13
N THR A 16 5.67 -0.93 8.11
CA THR A 16 4.35 -0.56 7.57
C THR A 16 3.74 0.63 8.30
N ILE A 17 3.79 0.62 9.64
CA ILE A 17 3.29 1.75 10.45
C ILE A 17 4.09 3.02 10.14
N VAL A 18 5.42 2.93 10.06
CA VAL A 18 6.27 4.07 9.74
C VAL A 18 5.94 4.64 8.35
N VAL A 19 5.83 3.80 7.31
CA VAL A 19 5.44 4.23 5.96
C VAL A 19 4.06 4.91 5.98
N TRP A 20 3.11 4.35 6.72
CA TRP A 20 1.75 4.90 6.84
C TRP A 20 1.67 6.27 7.52
N PHE A 21 2.65 6.66 8.34
CA PHE A 21 2.64 7.99 8.97
C PHE A 21 3.57 8.97 8.29
N VAL A 22 4.75 8.55 7.85
CA VAL A 22 5.76 9.45 7.29
C VAL A 22 5.38 10.01 5.93
N MET A 23 4.77 9.20 5.05
CA MET A 23 4.53 9.62 3.66
C MET A 23 3.19 10.36 3.45
N ALA A 24 2.62 11.00 4.50
CA ALA A 24 1.21 11.42 4.49
C ALA A 24 0.96 12.50 3.46
N PRO A 25 -0.17 12.45 2.74
CA PRO A 25 -0.50 13.53 1.83
C PRO A 25 -0.62 14.84 2.62
N GLU A 26 -0.13 15.93 2.03
CA GLU A 26 -0.20 17.23 2.68
C GLU A 26 -1.63 17.79 2.71
N ASP A 27 -1.97 18.50 3.78
CA ASP A 27 -3.29 19.14 3.93
C ASP A 27 -3.32 20.50 3.22
N ARG A 28 -4.03 20.56 2.10
CA ARG A 28 -4.17 21.75 1.25
C ARG A 28 -5.38 22.63 1.62
N SER A 29 -6.00 22.41 2.78
CA SER A 29 -7.13 23.23 3.26
C SER A 29 -6.75 24.71 3.41
N GLY A 30 -5.48 25.00 3.67
CA GLY A 30 -4.93 26.35 3.73
C GLY A 30 -5.00 27.09 2.39
N ASP A 31 -4.57 26.46 1.31
CA ASP A 31 -4.56 27.05 -0.04
C ASP A 31 -5.99 27.36 -0.52
N ILE A 32 -6.92 26.44 -0.25
CA ILE A 32 -8.35 26.63 -0.54
C ILE A 32 -8.90 27.83 0.24
N SER A 33 -8.57 27.93 1.53
CA SER A 33 -9.02 29.02 2.38
C SER A 33 -8.48 30.37 1.90
N GLN A 34 -7.22 30.40 1.45
CA GLN A 34 -6.60 31.59 0.90
C GLN A 34 -7.27 32.02 -0.41
N ALA A 35 -7.49 31.11 -1.36
CA ALA A 35 -8.16 31.39 -2.63
C ALA A 35 -9.59 31.94 -2.41
N LEU A 36 -10.32 31.36 -1.46
CA LEU A 36 -11.67 31.83 -1.10
C LEU A 36 -11.67 33.19 -0.39
N ALA A 37 -10.68 33.45 0.46
CA ALA A 37 -10.52 34.75 1.11
C ALA A 37 -10.24 35.85 0.08
N GLU A 38 -9.35 35.59 -0.87
CA GLU A 38 -9.02 36.51 -1.96
C GLU A 38 -10.24 36.76 -2.86
N TYR A 39 -11.01 35.71 -3.18
CA TYR A 39 -12.30 35.85 -3.86
C TYR A 39 -13.27 36.76 -3.11
N SER A 40 -13.45 36.54 -1.80
CA SER A 40 -14.40 37.32 -0.98
C SER A 40 -14.05 38.82 -0.94
N LEU A 41 -12.76 39.15 -0.87
CA LEU A 41 -12.27 40.52 -0.89
C LEU A 41 -12.49 41.19 -2.25
N ASN A 42 -12.37 40.43 -3.33
CA ASN A 42 -12.49 40.95 -4.69
C ASN A 42 -13.96 41.10 -5.10
N GLU A 43 -14.82 40.17 -4.68
CA GLU A 43 -16.29 40.25 -4.78
C GLU A 43 -16.82 41.52 -4.12
N ALA A 44 -16.37 41.81 -2.88
CA ALA A 44 -16.75 43.03 -2.17
C ALA A 44 -16.37 44.33 -2.90
N ARG A 45 -15.33 44.30 -3.74
CA ARG A 45 -14.85 45.47 -4.51
C ARG A 45 -15.47 45.59 -5.90
N THR A 46 -16.09 44.53 -6.42
CA THR A 46 -16.50 44.45 -7.83
C THR A 46 -17.98 44.11 -8.06
N GLN A 47 -18.77 44.00 -6.99
CA GLN A 47 -20.21 43.70 -7.04
C GLN A 47 -20.96 44.51 -8.11
N GLY A 48 -21.56 43.79 -9.07
CA GLY A 48 -22.42 44.34 -10.13
C GLY A 48 -21.67 44.94 -11.32
N ALA A 49 -20.33 44.94 -11.33
CA ALA A 49 -19.54 45.47 -12.43
C ALA A 49 -19.10 44.36 -13.40
N PRO A 50 -18.92 44.62 -14.71
CA PRO A 50 -18.46 43.61 -15.70
C PRO A 50 -17.16 42.89 -15.30
N GLN A 51 -16.30 43.58 -14.56
CA GLN A 51 -15.07 43.07 -13.95
C GLN A 51 -15.29 41.89 -12.98
N GLN A 52 -16.50 41.69 -12.44
CA GLN A 52 -16.87 40.54 -11.63
C GLN A 52 -16.82 39.21 -12.41
N GLN A 53 -17.09 39.22 -13.74
CA GLN A 53 -16.91 38.02 -14.58
C GLN A 53 -15.44 37.62 -14.71
N VAL A 54 -14.53 38.59 -14.73
CA VAL A 54 -13.08 38.33 -14.80
C VAL A 54 -12.57 37.75 -13.49
N VAL A 55 -13.04 38.27 -12.35
CA VAL A 55 -12.72 37.75 -11.01
C VAL A 55 -13.19 36.30 -10.87
N ASN A 56 -14.44 36.01 -11.25
CA ASN A 56 -14.98 34.65 -11.21
C ASN A 56 -14.16 33.69 -12.10
N GLY A 57 -13.68 34.15 -13.26
CA GLY A 57 -12.83 33.37 -14.15
C GLY A 57 -11.45 33.04 -13.57
N TRP A 58 -10.82 33.99 -12.88
CA TRP A 58 -9.52 33.77 -12.24
C TRP A 58 -9.63 32.79 -11.07
N VAL A 59 -10.68 32.91 -10.25
CA VAL A 59 -10.94 31.99 -9.13
C VAL A 59 -11.27 30.59 -9.62
N ALA A 60 -12.06 30.44 -10.70
CA ALA A 60 -12.31 29.14 -11.30
C ALA A 60 -11.01 28.48 -11.78
N LYS A 61 -10.09 29.24 -12.39
CA LYS A 61 -8.77 28.74 -12.78
C LYS A 61 -7.96 28.28 -11.57
N ASP A 62 -7.94 29.06 -10.50
CA ASP A 62 -7.17 28.75 -9.29
C ASP A 62 -7.67 27.48 -8.61
N LEU A 63 -8.99 27.31 -8.48
CA LEU A 63 -9.60 26.08 -7.98
C LEU A 63 -9.29 24.88 -8.87
N LEU A 64 -9.30 25.05 -10.20
CA LEU A 64 -8.92 23.98 -11.12
C LEU A 64 -7.45 23.59 -10.97
N THR A 65 -6.54 24.54 -10.72
CA THR A 65 -5.14 24.26 -10.39
C THR A 65 -5.04 23.44 -9.11
N ILE A 66 -5.70 23.86 -8.03
CA ILE A 66 -5.68 23.13 -6.75
C ILE A 66 -6.21 21.70 -6.93
N ILE A 67 -7.29 21.51 -7.68
CA ILE A 67 -7.85 20.18 -7.96
C ILE A 67 -6.87 19.34 -8.78
N ALA A 68 -6.23 19.91 -9.80
CA ALA A 68 -5.27 19.19 -10.63
C ALA A 68 -4.05 18.74 -9.81
N GLU A 69 -3.56 19.59 -8.90
CA GLU A 69 -2.47 19.25 -8.00
C GLU A 69 -2.88 18.19 -6.96
N GLN A 70 -4.08 18.28 -6.38
CA GLN A 70 -4.62 17.23 -5.51
C GLN A 70 -4.73 15.88 -6.24
N GLN A 71 -5.21 15.88 -7.49
CA GLN A 71 -5.29 14.67 -8.30
C GLN A 71 -3.89 14.11 -8.61
N ASN A 72 -2.91 14.97 -8.86
CA ASN A 72 -1.54 14.57 -9.09
C ASN A 72 -0.91 13.97 -7.81
N ASP A 73 -1.15 14.55 -6.63
CA ASP A 73 -0.67 14.01 -5.35
C ASP A 73 -1.28 12.64 -5.06
N VAL A 74 -2.58 12.47 -5.32
CA VAL A 74 -3.25 11.17 -5.14
C VAL A 74 -2.72 10.13 -6.13
N ALA A 75 -2.46 10.52 -7.38
CA ALA A 75 -1.87 9.63 -8.39
C ALA A 75 -0.40 9.29 -8.08
N GLY A 76 0.32 10.21 -7.42
CA GLY A 76 1.70 10.06 -6.98
C GLY A 76 1.85 9.46 -5.58
N ASP A 77 0.79 8.92 -4.97
CA ASP A 77 0.85 8.39 -3.61
C ASP A 77 1.82 7.19 -3.52
N GLU A 78 3.05 7.48 -3.10
CA GLU A 78 4.15 6.52 -2.99
C GLU A 78 3.94 5.50 -1.87
N ARG A 79 2.96 5.71 -0.98
CA ARG A 79 2.64 4.78 0.10
C ARG A 79 2.18 3.45 -0.46
N LEU A 80 1.31 3.47 -1.46
CA LEU A 80 0.74 2.25 -2.05
C LEU A 80 1.80 1.32 -2.63
N PRO A 81 2.72 1.78 -3.52
CA PRO A 81 3.81 0.94 -4.00
C PRO A 81 4.80 0.55 -2.88
N ALA A 82 5.07 1.43 -1.91
CA ALA A 82 5.93 1.10 -0.78
C ALA A 82 5.36 -0.04 0.10
N LEU A 83 4.05 0.01 0.40
CA LEU A 83 3.34 -1.04 1.14
C LEU A 83 3.26 -2.35 0.35
N ALA A 84 3.04 -2.27 -0.97
CA ALA A 84 3.09 -3.44 -1.85
C ALA A 84 4.48 -4.09 -1.83
N GLY A 85 5.56 -3.29 -1.87
CA GLY A 85 6.93 -3.76 -1.73
C GLY A 85 7.18 -4.47 -0.40
N LEU A 86 6.72 -3.89 0.72
CA LEU A 86 6.82 -4.51 2.05
C LEU A 86 6.03 -5.83 2.13
N LEU A 87 4.86 -5.90 1.49
CA LEU A 87 4.08 -7.13 1.42
C LEU A 87 4.82 -8.23 0.67
N VAL A 88 5.39 -7.91 -0.51
CA VAL A 88 6.21 -8.86 -1.29
C VAL A 88 7.42 -9.34 -0.49
N LEU A 89 8.11 -8.42 0.19
CA LEU A 89 9.24 -8.76 1.06
C LEU A 89 8.82 -9.69 2.21
N GLY A 90 7.67 -9.44 2.82
CA GLY A 90 7.11 -10.28 3.87
C GLY A 90 6.77 -11.69 3.39
N VAL A 91 6.16 -11.81 2.20
CA VAL A 91 5.85 -13.10 1.58
C VAL A 91 7.14 -13.86 1.24
N ALA A 92 8.13 -13.19 0.66
CA ALA A 92 9.42 -13.79 0.35
C ALA A 92 10.12 -14.32 1.62
N LEU A 93 10.20 -13.49 2.66
CA LEU A 93 10.76 -13.90 3.96
C LEU A 93 10.02 -15.11 4.55
N HIS A 94 8.69 -15.14 4.43
CA HIS A 94 7.88 -16.26 4.90
C HIS A 94 8.18 -17.56 4.12
N ALA A 95 8.30 -17.49 2.80
CA ALA A 95 8.60 -18.64 1.96
C ALA A 95 10.00 -19.22 2.26
N PHE A 96 11.01 -18.36 2.39
CA PHE A 96 12.39 -18.78 2.71
C PHE A 96 12.54 -19.39 4.11
N THR A 97 11.67 -19.02 5.05
CA THR A 97 11.73 -19.52 6.44
C THR A 97 10.78 -20.69 6.71
N SER A 98 10.04 -21.14 5.70
CA SER A 98 9.12 -22.28 5.81
C SER A 98 9.90 -23.61 5.76
N PRO A 99 9.63 -24.58 6.66
CA PRO A 99 10.29 -25.88 6.63
C PRO A 99 9.96 -26.61 5.33
N ARG A 100 10.99 -27.19 4.69
CA ARG A 100 10.88 -27.94 3.44
C ARG A 100 10.02 -29.18 3.68
N ARG A 101 8.74 -29.11 3.35
CA ARG A 101 7.74 -30.18 3.56
C ARG A 101 7.92 -31.41 2.66
N GLY A 102 8.99 -31.44 1.86
CA GLY A 102 9.22 -32.45 0.82
C GLY A 102 9.74 -33.79 1.32
N ASP A 103 10.46 -33.82 2.46
CA ASP A 103 11.17 -35.02 2.87
C ASP A 103 10.25 -36.05 3.57
N GLU A 104 9.12 -35.62 4.14
CA GLU A 104 8.16 -36.50 4.82
C GLU A 104 7.30 -37.32 3.84
N GLN A 105 6.99 -36.76 2.66
CA GLN A 105 6.07 -37.42 1.71
C GLN A 105 6.78 -38.50 0.87
N THR A 106 8.07 -38.32 0.57
CA THR A 106 8.91 -39.32 -0.10
C THR A 106 9.20 -40.50 0.82
N ALA A 107 9.52 -40.26 2.09
CA ALA A 107 9.73 -41.32 3.09
C ALA A 107 8.47 -42.15 3.35
N ALA A 108 7.29 -41.50 3.44
CA ALA A 108 6.01 -42.20 3.57
C ALA A 108 5.66 -43.03 2.33
N SER A 109 5.98 -42.55 1.11
CA SER A 109 5.76 -43.29 -0.13
C SER A 109 6.70 -44.49 -0.32
N LEU A 110 7.97 -44.36 0.12
CA LEU A 110 8.96 -45.44 0.08
C LEU A 110 8.65 -46.53 1.12
N GLY A 111 8.25 -46.15 2.34
CA GLY A 111 7.83 -47.10 3.38
C GLY A 111 6.55 -47.86 3.04
N ALA A 112 5.61 -47.22 2.31
CA ALA A 112 4.42 -47.89 1.80
C ALA A 112 4.75 -48.91 0.69
N ALA A 113 5.65 -48.56 -0.23
CA ALA A 113 6.08 -49.46 -1.31
C ALA A 113 6.88 -50.68 -0.81
N GLU A 114 7.65 -50.54 0.27
CA GLU A 114 8.40 -51.65 0.87
C GLU A 114 7.47 -52.69 1.51
N SER A 115 6.34 -52.25 2.08
CA SER A 115 5.36 -53.12 2.75
C SER A 115 4.54 -54.03 1.82
N GLU A 116 4.49 -53.73 0.52
CA GLU A 116 3.70 -54.49 -0.47
C GLU A 116 4.49 -55.67 -1.10
N SER A 117 5.80 -55.78 -0.84
CA SER A 117 6.69 -56.69 -1.56
C SER A 117 7.09 -57.98 -0.82
N VAL A 118 6.40 -58.35 0.26
CA VAL A 118 6.67 -59.62 0.98
C VAL A 118 5.86 -60.78 0.35
N PRO A 119 6.49 -61.71 -0.40
CA PRO A 119 5.79 -62.88 -0.91
C PRO A 119 5.45 -63.83 0.25
N VAL A 120 4.16 -64.07 0.45
CA VAL A 120 3.64 -65.13 1.33
C VAL A 120 4.04 -66.48 0.74
N LEU A 121 5.22 -66.97 1.09
CA LEU A 121 5.57 -68.37 0.99
C LEU A 121 5.05 -69.08 2.25
N GLN A 122 3.81 -69.58 2.18
CA GLN A 122 3.39 -70.66 3.06
C GLN A 122 3.32 -71.97 2.25
N GLY A 123 4.38 -72.77 2.37
CA GLY A 123 4.26 -74.23 2.42
C GLY A 123 3.59 -74.61 3.74
N SER A 124 2.89 -75.73 3.88
CA SER A 124 3.20 -77.08 3.41
C SER A 124 1.92 -77.90 3.26
#